data_AF-X1J5D2-F1
#
_entry.id   AF-X1J5D2-F1
#
_cell.length_a   1.000
_cell.length_b   1.000
_cell.length_c   1.000
_cell.angle_alpha   90.00
_cell.angle_beta   90.00
_cell.angle_gamma   90.00
#
_symmetry.space_group_name_H-M   'P 1'
#
loop_
_entity.id
_entity.type
_entity.pdbx_description
1 polymer ?
#
loop_
_entity_poly.entity_id
_entity_poly.type
_entity_poly.pdbx_seq_one_letter_code
_entity_poly.pdbx_strand_id
1 'polypeptide(L)'
;YVQEFIKCDGIERKIYVIGDKVFGIKRENPIYIYLRDKPENIDVGLIEREKFEITKDILSLSKILSKELNLKIFGFDLVKPIDNDKYYLIDLNDFPSFKGIPMAELELKNFIEGGQNIAFLKVKIFVLGLLFINEGNDVISSENSPEEVFSKPSGIESSKIMKSC
;
A
#
# COMPACT_ATOMS: atom_id res chain seq x y z
N TYR A 1 -12.90 4.64 3.47
CA TYR A 1 -12.53 4.03 2.17
C TYR A 1 -12.97 2.58 2.20
N VAL A 2 -13.55 2.08 1.11
CA VAL A 2 -13.95 0.68 0.95
C VAL A 2 -13.31 0.19 -0.33
N GLN A 3 -12.55 -0.90 -0.26
CA GLN A 3 -11.88 -1.54 -1.40
C GLN A 3 -12.52 -2.89 -1.65
N GLU A 4 -12.70 -3.24 -2.91
CA GLU A 4 -13.10 -4.60 -3.29
C GLU A 4 -12.00 -5.60 -2.88
N PHE A 5 -12.42 -6.72 -2.32
CA PHE A 5 -11.48 -7.79 -1.95
C PHE A 5 -10.97 -8.51 -3.20
N ILE A 6 -9.65 -8.50 -3.40
CA ILE A 6 -8.99 -9.21 -4.50
C ILE A 6 -8.64 -10.62 -4.05
N LYS A 7 -9.29 -11.62 -4.66
CA LYS A 7 -8.91 -13.02 -4.46
C LYS A 7 -7.54 -13.28 -5.10
N CYS A 8 -6.52 -13.49 -4.26
CA CYS A 8 -5.13 -13.65 -4.63
C CYS A 8 -4.55 -15.02 -4.25
N ASP A 9 -3.27 -15.22 -4.56
CA ASP A 9 -2.47 -16.41 -4.24
C ASP A 9 -2.18 -16.60 -2.73
N GLY A 10 -2.79 -15.78 -1.87
CA GLY A 10 -2.58 -15.83 -0.42
C GLY A 10 -1.25 -15.25 0.03
N ILE A 11 -0.46 -14.65 -0.88
CA ILE A 11 0.85 -14.07 -0.58
C ILE A 11 0.80 -12.55 -0.70
N GLU A 12 1.23 -11.88 0.36
CA GLU A 12 1.43 -10.44 0.39
C GLU A 12 2.91 -10.14 0.13
N ARG A 13 3.18 -9.26 -0.83
CA ARG A 13 4.52 -8.81 -1.18
C ARG A 13 4.68 -7.36 -0.75
N LYS A 14 5.59 -7.10 0.18
CA LYS A 14 5.89 -5.74 0.61
C LYS A 14 7.13 -5.25 -0.10
N ILE A 15 7.00 -4.10 -0.76
CA ILE A 15 8.09 -3.41 -1.43
C ILE A 15 8.46 -2.19 -0.60
N TYR A 16 9.75 -2.00 -0.37
CA TYR A 16 10.28 -0.86 0.36
C TYR A 16 11.28 -0.11 -0.49
N VAL A 17 11.23 1.21 -0.44
CA VAL A 17 12.05 2.12 -1.23
C VAL A 17 12.80 3.07 -0.31
N ILE A 18 14.11 3.18 -0.51
CA ILE A 18 15.00 4.15 0.16
C ILE A 18 15.86 4.79 -0.93
N GLY A 19 15.52 6.02 -1.32
CA GLY A 19 16.12 6.68 -2.47
C GLY A 19 15.92 5.86 -3.74
N ASP A 20 17.04 5.43 -4.34
CA ASP A 20 17.04 4.59 -5.55
C ASP A 20 17.07 3.07 -5.24
N LYS A 21 17.20 2.69 -3.96
CA LYS A 21 17.23 1.28 -3.55
C LYS A 21 15.81 0.76 -3.34
N VAL A 22 15.54 -0.41 -3.88
CA VAL A 22 14.25 -1.09 -3.78
C VAL A 22 14.46 -2.49 -3.21
N PHE A 23 13.69 -2.82 -2.17
CA PHE A 23 13.77 -4.07 -1.44
C PHE A 23 12.41 -4.76 -1.44
N GLY A 24 12.41 -6.09 -1.44
CA GLY A 24 11.18 -6.89 -1.47
C GLY A 24 11.21 -7.98 -0.41
N ILE A 25 10.09 -8.14 0.28
CA ILE A 25 9.79 -9.34 1.06
C ILE A 25 8.42 -9.88 0.66
N LYS A 26 8.21 -11.15 0.95
CA LYS A 26 6.90 -11.79 0.87
C LYS A 26 6.60 -12.54 2.16
N ARG A 27 5.31 -12.68 2.46
CA ARG A 27 4.79 -13.41 3.61
C ARG A 27 3.38 -13.90 3.30
N GLU A 28 2.89 -14.83 4.11
CA GLU A 28 1.48 -15.22 4.05
C GLU A 28 0.59 -14.02 4.42
N ASN A 29 -0.49 -13.85 3.64
CA ASN A 29 -1.46 -12.80 3.83
C ASN A 29 -2.32 -13.08 5.09
N PRO A 30 -2.40 -12.15 6.08
CA PRO A 30 -3.17 -12.35 7.30
C PRO A 30 -4.66 -12.61 7.05
N ILE A 31 -5.22 -12.05 5.98
CA ILE A 31 -6.62 -12.29 5.61
C ILE A 31 -6.82 -13.78 5.28
N TYR A 32 -5.87 -14.40 4.58
CA TYR A 32 -5.96 -15.82 4.22
C TYR A 32 -5.75 -16.73 5.44
N ILE A 33 -4.87 -16.36 6.37
CA ILE A 33 -4.75 -17.03 7.67
C ILE A 33 -6.10 -16.96 8.41
N TYR A 34 -6.71 -15.78 8.47
CA TYR A 34 -8.01 -15.60 9.12
C TYR A 34 -9.12 -16.44 8.48
N LEU A 35 -9.22 -16.40 7.15
CA LEU A 35 -10.26 -17.13 6.41
C LEU A 35 -10.14 -18.65 6.58
N ARG A 36 -8.91 -19.18 6.67
CA ARG A 36 -8.65 -20.61 6.84
C ARG A 36 -8.81 -21.06 8.29
N ASP A 37 -8.14 -20.38 9.22
CA ASP A 37 -7.91 -20.88 10.58
C ASP A 37 -8.83 -20.21 11.63
N LYS A 38 -9.44 -19.07 11.29
CA LYS A 38 -10.29 -18.26 12.18
C LYS A 38 -9.70 -18.03 13.59
N PRO A 39 -8.43 -17.63 13.72
CA PRO A 39 -7.83 -17.39 15.03
C PRO A 39 -8.48 -16.17 15.68
N GLU A 40 -8.47 -16.12 17.01
CA GLU A 40 -8.96 -14.95 17.77
C GLU A 40 -8.10 -13.71 17.50
N ASN A 41 -6.80 -13.90 17.31
CA ASN A 41 -5.82 -12.84 17.04
C ASN A 41 -4.76 -13.32 16.05
N ILE A 42 -4.23 -12.40 15.23
CA ILE A 42 -3.11 -12.67 14.32
C ILE A 42 -1.95 -11.74 14.67
N ASP A 43 -0.86 -12.29 15.20
CA ASP A 43 0.39 -11.55 15.35
C ASP A 43 1.16 -11.56 14.03
N VAL A 44 0.99 -10.51 13.24
CA VAL A 44 1.70 -10.32 11.97
C VAL A 44 3.21 -10.30 12.11
N GLY A 45 3.73 -10.09 13.33
CA GLY A 45 5.14 -10.12 13.61
C GLY A 45 5.76 -11.50 13.57
N LEU A 46 4.99 -12.54 13.91
CA LEU A 46 5.43 -13.93 13.95
C LEU A 46 5.34 -14.63 12.59
N ILE A 47 4.62 -14.05 11.62
CA ILE A 47 4.54 -14.60 10.27
C ILE A 47 5.92 -14.57 9.62
N GLU A 48 6.35 -15.72 9.11
CA GLU A 48 7.63 -15.88 8.41
C GLU A 48 7.71 -14.96 7.19
N ARG A 49 8.92 -14.46 6.92
CA ARG A 49 9.19 -13.56 5.80
C ARG A 49 10.34 -14.11 4.99
N GLU A 50 10.13 -14.13 3.68
CA GLU A 50 11.15 -14.50 2.72
C GLU A 50 11.52 -13.29 1.87
N LYS A 51 12.75 -13.29 1.36
CA LYS A 51 13.15 -12.32 0.35
C LYS A 51 12.24 -12.47 -0.88
N PHE A 52 11.82 -11.34 -1.43
CA PHE A 52 11.12 -11.26 -2.69
C PHE A 52 11.99 -10.51 -3.70
N GLU A 53 12.22 -11.12 -4.85
CA GLU A 53 13.06 -10.53 -5.89
C GLU A 53 12.32 -9.42 -6.63
N ILE A 54 12.99 -8.27 -6.78
CA ILE A 54 12.43 -7.11 -7.45
C ILE A 54 12.55 -7.28 -8.95
N THR A 55 11.41 -7.32 -9.63
CA THR A 55 11.34 -7.35 -11.09
C THR A 55 11.53 -5.95 -11.69
N LYS A 56 11.76 -5.89 -13.01
CA LYS A 56 11.87 -4.62 -13.75
C LYS A 56 10.59 -3.79 -13.65
N ASP A 57 9.44 -4.45 -13.64
CA ASP A 57 8.12 -3.81 -13.56
C ASP A 57 7.92 -3.15 -12.20
N ILE A 58 8.31 -3.83 -11.12
CA ILE A 58 8.23 -3.29 -9.76
C ILE A 58 9.20 -2.11 -9.57
N LEU A 59 10.40 -2.21 -10.15
CA LEU A 59 11.36 -1.10 -10.16
C LEU A 59 10.85 0.09 -10.97
N SER A 60 10.09 -0.15 -12.04
CA SER A 60 9.49 0.92 -12.85
C SER A 60 8.34 1.58 -12.09
N LEU A 61 7.48 0.77 -11.46
CA LEU A 61 6.41 1.25 -10.59
C LEU A 61 6.96 2.09 -9.43
N SER A 62 8.03 1.66 -8.75
CA SER A 62 8.60 2.44 -7.65
C SER A 62 9.11 3.81 -8.11
N LYS A 63 9.69 3.91 -9.31
CA LYS A 63 10.12 5.19 -9.88
C LYS A 63 8.93 6.10 -10.20
N ILE A 64 7.84 5.53 -10.74
CA ILE A 64 6.60 6.27 -11.01
C ILE A 64 6.04 6.80 -9.69
N LEU A 65 5.85 5.94 -8.69
CA LEU A 65 5.32 6.34 -7.37
C LEU A 65 6.20 7.39 -6.69
N SER A 66 7.53 7.23 -6.74
CA SER A 66 8.47 8.21 -6.20
C SER A 66 8.32 9.58 -6.85
N LYS A 67 8.21 9.62 -8.19
CA LYS A 67 8.08 10.86 -8.96
C LYS A 67 6.73 11.52 -8.73
N GLU A 68 5.64 10.78 -8.89
CA GLU A 68 4.28 11.31 -8.87
C GLU A 68 3.84 11.73 -7.45
N LEU A 69 4.32 11.03 -6.41
CA LEU A 69 4.00 11.35 -5.02
C LEU A 69 5.08 12.18 -4.33
N ASN A 70 6.18 12.49 -5.03
CA ASN A 70 7.36 13.16 -4.48
C ASN A 70 7.90 12.48 -3.21
N LEU A 71 7.93 11.14 -3.20
CA LEU A 71 8.40 10.32 -2.09
C LEU A 71 9.78 9.75 -2.37
N LYS A 72 10.66 9.78 -1.37
CA LYS A 72 11.99 9.13 -1.43
C LYS A 72 12.13 7.95 -0.49
N ILE A 73 11.28 7.87 0.52
CA ILE A 73 11.26 6.81 1.51
C ILE A 73 9.80 6.38 1.68
N PHE A 74 9.46 5.21 1.15
CA PHE A 74 8.08 4.71 1.17
C PHE A 74 8.05 3.20 1.01
N GLY A 75 6.90 2.60 1.26
CA GLY A 75 6.64 1.20 0.95
C GLY A 75 5.26 1.03 0.34
N PHE A 76 5.08 -0.04 -0.41
CA PHE A 76 3.78 -0.39 -0.99
C PHE A 76 3.61 -1.90 -1.03
N ASP A 77 2.35 -2.32 -0.94
CA ASP A 77 1.98 -3.72 -0.86
C ASP A 77 1.35 -4.18 -2.18
N LEU A 78 1.80 -5.35 -2.63
CA LEU A 78 1.33 -6.00 -3.84
C LEU A 78 0.68 -7.35 -3.50
N VAL A 79 -0.41 -7.66 -4.20
CA VAL A 79 -1.01 -9.00 -4.25
C VAL A 79 -1.12 -9.47 -5.69
N LYS A 80 -1.07 -10.79 -5.88
CA LYS A 80 -1.20 -11.42 -7.20
C LYS A 80 -2.55 -12.14 -7.29
N PRO A 81 -3.51 -11.67 -8.11
CA PRO A 81 -4.76 -12.39 -8.33
C PRO A 81 -4.52 -13.82 -8.82
N ILE A 82 -5.49 -14.70 -8.61
CA ILE A 82 -5.39 -16.10 -9.04
C ILE A 82 -5.56 -16.23 -10.57
N ASP A 83 -6.22 -15.27 -11.21
CA ASP A 83 -6.65 -15.33 -12.61
C ASP A 83 -5.68 -14.64 -13.59
N ASN A 84 -4.61 -14.01 -13.11
CA ASN A 84 -3.63 -13.36 -13.96
C ASN A 84 -2.25 -13.26 -13.28
N ASP A 85 -1.23 -13.02 -14.10
CA ASP A 85 0.16 -12.97 -13.62
C ASP A 85 0.62 -11.60 -13.11
N LYS A 86 -0.27 -10.61 -13.08
CA LYS A 86 0.06 -9.24 -12.71
C LYS A 86 -0.12 -8.98 -11.21
N TYR A 87 0.52 -7.91 -10.76
CA TYR A 87 0.38 -7.42 -9.40
C TYR A 87 -0.61 -6.28 -9.31
N TYR A 88 -1.34 -6.26 -8.20
CA TYR A 88 -2.21 -5.17 -7.81
C TYR A 88 -1.60 -4.47 -6.60
N LEU A 89 -1.43 -3.15 -6.69
CA LEU A 89 -1.06 -2.31 -5.57
C LEU A 89 -2.30 -2.11 -4.68
N ILE A 90 -2.19 -2.50 -3.41
CA ILE A 90 -3.31 -2.44 -2.47
C ILE A 90 -3.11 -1.44 -1.33
N ASP A 91 -1.87 -1.11 -1.00
CA ASP A 91 -1.54 -0.15 0.04
C ASP A 91 -0.22 0.58 -0.27
N LEU A 92 -0.08 1.81 0.25
CA LEU A 92 1.12 2.63 0.16
C LEU A 92 1.30 3.43 1.44
N ASN A 93 2.49 3.33 2.02
CA ASN A 93 2.86 4.01 3.26
C ASN A 93 4.08 4.91 3.03
N ASP A 94 4.00 6.15 3.47
CA ASP A 94 5.17 6.99 3.66
C ASP A 94 5.96 6.49 4.89
N PHE A 95 7.29 6.40 4.75
CA PHE A 95 8.16 6.01 5.86
C PHE A 95 7.73 4.72 6.62
N PRO A 96 7.75 3.55 5.96
CA PRO A 96 7.36 2.28 6.58
C PRO A 96 8.37 1.80 7.64
N SER A 97 8.04 0.71 8.35
CA SER A 97 8.92 0.13 9.38
C SER A 97 10.13 -0.64 8.84
N PHE A 98 10.18 -0.93 7.53
CA PHE A 98 11.21 -1.77 6.89
C PHE A 98 11.39 -3.17 7.49
N LYS A 99 10.37 -3.67 8.20
CA LYS A 99 10.42 -4.97 8.88
C LYS A 99 10.74 -6.10 7.90
N GLY A 100 11.78 -6.86 8.21
CA GLY A 100 12.24 -8.00 7.40
C GLY A 100 13.30 -7.65 6.35
N ILE A 101 13.73 -6.38 6.26
CA ILE A 101 14.84 -5.98 5.38
C ILE A 101 16.15 -5.97 6.18
N PRO A 102 17.13 -6.83 5.83
CA PRO A 102 18.45 -6.79 6.45
C PRO A 102 19.12 -5.43 6.22
N MET A 103 19.72 -4.86 7.27
CA MET A 103 20.49 -3.61 7.22
C MET A 103 19.71 -2.37 6.75
N ALA A 104 18.37 -2.39 6.83
CA ALA A 104 17.54 -1.25 6.45
C ALA A 104 17.92 0.05 7.18
N GLU A 105 18.27 -0.03 8.47
CA GLU A 105 18.70 1.12 9.27
C GLU A 105 19.98 1.76 8.71
N LEU A 106 20.95 0.95 8.29
CA LEU A 106 22.19 1.42 7.69
C LEU A 106 21.91 2.08 6.33
N GLU A 107 21.02 1.48 5.54
CA GLU A 107 20.62 2.04 4.24
C GLU A 107 19.89 3.38 4.37
N LEU A 108 18.99 3.47 5.34
CA LEU A 108 18.30 4.69 5.69
C LEU A 108 19.27 5.77 6.17
N LYS A 109 20.21 5.41 7.06
CA LYS A 109 21.27 6.32 7.52
C LYS A 109 22.09 6.87 6.36
N ASN A 110 22.59 5.99 5.48
CA ASN A 110 23.40 6.38 4.32
C ASN A 110 22.63 7.32 3.39
N PHE A 111 21.33 7.09 3.20
CA PHE A 111 20.49 7.94 2.38
C PHE A 111 20.31 9.34 2.98
N ILE A 112 20.05 9.43 4.28
CA ILE A 112 19.87 10.71 5.00
C ILE A 112 21.19 11.50 5.04
N GLU A 113 22.29 10.85 5.40
CA GLU A 113 23.62 11.48 5.48
C GLU A 113 24.16 11.89 4.11
N GLY A 114 23.70 11.26 3.03
CA GLY A 114 24.00 11.61 1.64
C GLY A 114 23.47 12.98 1.19
N GLY A 115 22.77 13.73 2.05
CA GLY A 115 22.46 15.15 1.84
C GLY A 115 21.27 15.43 0.91
N GLN A 116 20.36 14.47 0.72
CA GLN A 116 19.15 14.71 -0.08
C GLN A 116 18.06 15.42 0.74
N ASN A 117 17.37 16.38 0.12
CA ASN A 117 16.17 16.99 0.71
C ASN A 117 15.05 15.94 0.80
N ILE A 118 14.74 15.50 2.02
CA ILE A 118 13.64 14.57 2.28
C ILE A 118 12.37 15.39 2.54
N ALA A 119 11.45 15.37 1.58
CA ALA A 119 10.10 15.83 1.82
C ALA A 119 9.36 14.72 2.59
N PHE A 120 9.03 14.97 3.85
CA PHE A 120 8.05 14.17 4.57
C PHE A 120 6.67 14.68 4.18
N LEU A 121 5.92 13.88 3.44
CA LEU A 121 4.51 14.19 3.25
C LEU A 121 3.83 13.94 4.61
N LYS A 122 3.05 14.89 5.13
CA LYS A 122 2.05 14.55 6.17
C LYS A 122 0.94 13.79 5.45
N VAL A 123 1.11 12.48 5.23
CA VAL A 123 0.10 11.68 4.50
C VAL A 123 -1.14 11.49 5.37
N LYS A 124 -2.24 12.12 4.98
CA LYS A 124 -3.57 11.50 5.09
C LYS A 124 -3.63 10.46 3.97
N ILE A 125 -3.90 9.21 4.31
CA ILE A 125 -4.09 8.05 3.43
C ILE A 125 -4.44 8.45 1.99
N PHE A 126 -3.50 8.25 1.06
CA PHE A 126 -3.74 8.38 -0.38
C PHE A 126 -3.86 6.97 -0.96
N VAL A 127 -5.03 6.62 -1.50
CA VAL A 127 -5.22 5.40 -2.29
C VAL A 127 -5.18 5.80 -3.75
N LEU A 128 -4.17 5.30 -4.47
CA LEU A 128 -4.11 5.41 -5.92
C LEU A 128 -4.98 4.28 -6.50
N GLY A 129 -5.94 4.64 -7.37
CA GLY A 129 -6.77 3.67 -8.09
C GLY A 129 -5.95 2.66 -8.89
N LEU A 130 -6.57 1.53 -9.22
CA LEU A 130 -6.04 0.40 -9.98
C LEU A 130 -5.00 0.83 -11.05
N LEU A 131 -3.70 0.62 -10.79
CA LEU A 131 -2.67 0.67 -11.82
C LEU A 131 -2.42 -0.75 -12.32
N PHE A 132 -2.76 -0.99 -13.60
CA PHE A 132 -2.40 -2.21 -14.29
C PHE A 132 -0.99 -2.07 -14.88
N ILE A 133 -0.13 -3.06 -14.63
CA ILE A 133 1.17 -3.17 -15.32
C ILE A 133 1.08 -4.34 -16.31
N ASN A 134 1.29 -4.07 -17.60
CA ASN A 134 1.41 -5.08 -18.65
C ASN A 134 2.87 -5.51 -18.84
N GLU A 135 3.10 -6.76 -19.25
CA GLU A 135 4.35 -7.15 -19.93
C GLU A 135 4.37 -6.46 -21.30
N GLY A 136 4.88 -5.25 -21.32
CA GLY A 136 4.79 -4.32 -22.44
C GLY A 136 4.52 -2.93 -21.90
N ASN A 137 5.42 -1.99 -22.23
CA ASN A 137 5.68 -0.66 -21.66
C ASN A 137 4.50 0.33 -21.45
N ASP A 138 3.23 -0.08 -21.41
CA ASP A 138 2.09 0.83 -21.27
C ASP A 138 1.42 0.69 -19.89
N VAL A 139 1.52 1.75 -19.10
CA VAL A 139 0.72 1.96 -17.89
C VAL A 139 -0.60 2.59 -18.32
N ILE A 140 -1.71 1.88 -18.10
CA ILE A 140 -3.05 2.41 -18.34
C ILE A 140 -3.62 2.90 -17.01
N SER A 141 -3.72 4.22 -16.85
CA SER A 141 -4.51 4.84 -15.79
C SER A 141 -5.97 4.96 -16.23
N SER A 142 -6.92 4.39 -15.48
CA SER A 142 -8.34 4.75 -15.62
C SER A 142 -8.60 6.03 -14.81
N GLU A 143 -8.89 7.13 -15.48
CA GLU A 143 -9.30 8.38 -14.85
C GLU A 143 -10.67 8.21 -14.17
N ASN A 144 -10.74 8.40 -12.87
CA ASN A 144 -11.93 8.89 -12.19
C ASN A 144 -11.48 9.98 -11.21
N SER A 145 -11.77 11.23 -11.57
CA SER A 145 -11.48 12.42 -10.77
C SER A 145 -12.33 12.47 -9.49
N PRO A 146 -11.78 12.86 -8.33
CA PRO A 146 -12.52 12.99 -7.08
C PRO A 146 -13.08 14.43 -6.93
N GLU A 147 -14.15 14.75 -7.64
CA GLU A 147 -14.98 15.93 -7.34
C GLU A 147 -16.45 15.50 -7.32
N GLU A 148 -16.96 15.09 -6.15
CA GLU A 148 -18.38 15.18 -5.73
C GLU A 148 -18.66 14.27 -4.51
N VAL A 149 -18.08 14.57 -3.34
CA VAL A 149 -18.61 14.04 -2.06
C VAL A 149 -18.48 15.08 -0.97
N PHE A 150 -19.01 16.29 -1.18
CA PHE A 150 -19.30 17.22 -0.07
C PHE A 150 -20.48 18.14 -0.43
N SER A 151 -21.70 17.64 -0.24
CA SER A 151 -22.84 18.50 0.08
C SER A 151 -23.15 18.33 1.58
N LYS A 152 -23.04 19.44 2.33
CA LYS A 152 -23.46 19.52 3.73
C LYS A 152 -24.99 19.36 3.81
N PRO A 153 -25.55 18.61 4.77
CA PRO A 153 -26.95 18.82 5.12
C PRO A 153 -27.04 20.09 5.99
N SER A 154 -27.55 21.16 5.40
CA SER A 154 -28.19 22.26 6.13
C SER A 154 -29.57 21.80 6.61
N GLY A 155 -29.82 21.85 7.91
CA GLY A 155 -31.17 21.61 8.44
C GLY A 155 -31.17 21.17 9.89
N ILE A 156 -31.06 22.14 10.79
CA ILE A 156 -31.54 21.99 12.17
C ILE A 156 -33.06 22.03 12.10
N GLU A 157 -33.75 21.03 12.64
CA GLU A 157 -35.06 21.25 13.25
C GLU A 157 -35.22 20.40 14.50
N SER A 158 -35.25 21.11 15.63
CA SER A 158 -35.62 20.59 16.95
C SER A 158 -37.14 20.47 17.03
N SER A 159 -37.69 19.33 17.44
CA SER A 159 -38.74 19.28 18.50
C SER A 159 -39.30 17.87 18.78
N LYS A 160 -39.69 17.71 20.05
CA LYS A 160 -40.72 16.82 20.63
C LYS A 160 -40.39 15.34 20.92
N ILE A 161 -39.94 15.15 22.16
CA ILE A 161 -40.63 14.42 23.25
C ILE A 161 -41.94 13.71 22.84
N MET A 162 -42.01 12.38 22.96
CA MET A 162 -43.03 11.68 23.77
C MET A 162 -42.69 10.19 23.99
N LYS A 163 -43.05 9.72 25.20
CA LYS A 163 -42.93 8.36 25.75
C LYS A 163 -44.06 7.43 25.27
N SER A 164 -43.86 6.12 25.49
CA SER A 164 -44.86 5.01 25.56
C SER A 164 -45.33 4.50 24.19
N CYS A 165 -45.42 3.19 23.90
CA CYS A 165 -45.66 1.99 24.73
C CYS A 165 -44.64 0.88 24.50
#